data_AF-A0A3D3CU12-F1
#
_entry.id   AF-A0A3D3CU12-F1
#
_cell.length_a   1.000
_cell.length_b   1.000
_cell.length_c   1.000
_cell.angle_alpha   90.00
_cell.angle_beta   90.00
_cell.angle_gamma   90.00
#
_symmetry.space_group_name_H-M   'P 1'
#
loop_
_entity.id
_entity.type
_entity.pdbx_description
1 polymer ?
#
loop_
_entity_poly.entity_id
_entity_poly.type
_entity_poly.pdbx_seq_one_letter_code
_entity_poly.pdbx_strand_id
1 'polypeptide(L)'
;INRQPSTVNEKFVAGAIGPMNKTLSLSPDVNNPGFRSVSFDEVADAYYEQVSGLVDGGVDLLLIETIFDTLNAKAAIFAIKKYFRDTKKPALPIMISGTITDASGRTLSGQTLEAFYTSIAHARPLSVGLNCALGAAEMRPHIAELSKLAACYTSAYPNAGLPNSMGVYEEEPEETAHFLEEWAREGYVNIVGGCCGTTPEHIRHIAEQVKKYEPRKLPVPEEVA
;
A
#
# COMPACT_ATOMS: atom_id res chain seq x y z
N ILE A 1 -0.08 9.79 14.58
CA ILE A 1 1.39 9.99 14.53
C ILE A 1 1.74 10.77 15.80
N ASN A 2 2.54 10.19 16.71
CA ASN A 2 2.82 10.79 18.03
C ASN A 2 3.95 11.84 18.02
N ARG A 3 4.49 12.16 16.84
CA ARG A 3 5.31 13.35 16.62
C ARG A 3 4.49 14.38 15.84
N GLN A 4 4.29 15.56 16.42
CA GLN A 4 3.94 16.73 15.64
C GLN A 4 5.20 17.18 14.89
N PRO A 5 5.13 17.47 13.59
CA PRO A 5 6.30 17.95 12.85
C PRO A 5 6.79 19.25 13.48
N SER A 6 8.02 19.20 13.98
CA SER A 6 8.75 20.29 14.61
C SER A 6 9.24 21.32 13.60
N THR A 7 9.34 20.95 12.32
CA THR A 7 9.72 21.83 11.19
C THR A 7 9.05 21.41 9.88
N VAL A 8 8.99 22.34 8.92
CA VAL A 8 8.41 22.17 7.57
C VAL A 8 9.12 21.09 6.72
N ASN A 9 10.28 20.58 7.16
CA ASN A 9 11.10 19.60 6.44
C ASN A 9 11.24 18.25 7.14
N GLU A 10 10.49 17.98 8.20
CA GLU A 10 10.57 16.70 8.90
C GLU A 10 10.17 15.54 7.97
N LYS A 11 11.02 14.51 7.93
CA LYS A 11 10.81 13.30 7.12
C LYS A 11 10.39 12.17 8.03
N PHE A 12 9.56 11.27 7.49
CA PHE A 12 9.10 10.07 8.19
C PHE A 12 9.78 8.83 7.60
N VAL A 13 10.04 7.86 8.46
CA VAL A 13 10.58 6.54 8.09
C VAL A 13 9.47 5.51 8.16
N ALA A 14 9.15 4.90 7.02
CA ALA A 14 8.21 3.79 6.92
C ALA A 14 8.97 2.44 7.01
N GLY A 15 8.58 1.59 7.96
CA GLY A 15 9.05 0.21 8.02
C GLY A 15 8.30 -0.67 7.02
N ALA A 16 8.93 -0.93 5.87
CA ALA A 16 8.35 -1.72 4.80
C ALA A 16 8.23 -3.21 5.15
N ILE A 17 7.06 -3.77 4.89
CA ILE A 17 6.68 -5.18 5.05
C ILE A 17 6.13 -5.63 3.70
N GLY A 18 7.02 -6.17 2.87
CA GLY A 18 6.66 -6.73 1.57
C GLY A 18 5.97 -8.09 1.69
N PRO A 19 5.40 -8.59 0.58
CA PRO A 19 4.72 -9.87 0.58
C PRO A 19 5.72 -11.02 0.65
N MET A 20 5.31 -12.14 1.23
CA MET A 20 6.11 -13.37 1.16
C MET A 20 6.01 -14.01 -0.22
N ASN A 21 7.03 -14.79 -0.60
CA ASN A 21 6.98 -15.64 -1.78
C ASN A 21 6.05 -16.86 -1.64
N LYS A 22 5.41 -17.03 -0.47
CA LYS A 22 4.43 -18.08 -0.18
C LYS A 22 3.04 -17.50 0.06
N THR A 23 2.05 -18.12 -0.55
CA THR A 23 0.63 -17.76 -0.46
C THR A 23 -0.08 -18.59 0.60
N LEU A 24 -1.01 -17.96 1.32
CA LEU A 24 -1.97 -18.62 2.22
C LEU A 24 -3.30 -18.87 1.53
N SER A 25 -3.69 -18.03 0.56
CA SER A 25 -4.98 -18.16 -0.13
C SER A 25 -4.92 -19.08 -1.34
N LEU A 26 -3.76 -19.22 -1.98
CA LEU A 26 -3.57 -19.98 -3.22
C LEU A 26 -2.72 -21.22 -2.96
N SER A 27 -3.10 -22.36 -3.57
CA SER A 27 -2.24 -23.53 -3.59
C SER A 27 -1.11 -23.33 -4.61
N PRO A 28 0.15 -23.62 -4.27
CA PRO A 28 1.24 -23.66 -5.25
C PRO A 28 1.19 -24.92 -6.12
N ASP A 29 0.39 -25.93 -5.77
CA ASP A 29 0.21 -27.16 -6.55
C ASP A 29 -1.14 -27.13 -7.26
N VAL A 30 -1.10 -26.96 -8.57
CA VAL A 30 -2.29 -26.92 -9.45
C VAL A 30 -3.10 -28.23 -9.42
N ASN A 31 -2.46 -29.35 -9.06
CA ASN A 31 -3.12 -30.66 -8.97
C ASN A 31 -3.73 -30.90 -7.58
N ASN A 32 -3.41 -30.07 -6.59
CA ASN A 32 -3.93 -30.17 -5.23
C ASN A 32 -4.40 -28.79 -4.71
N PRO A 33 -5.65 -28.39 -5.01
CA PRO A 33 -6.16 -27.06 -4.64
C PRO A 33 -6.25 -26.81 -3.13
N GLY A 34 -6.27 -27.88 -2.31
CA GLY A 34 -6.29 -27.79 -0.86
C GLY A 34 -4.92 -27.63 -0.19
N PHE A 35 -3.82 -27.86 -0.92
CA PHE A 35 -2.48 -27.78 -0.35
C PHE A 35 -2.05 -26.35 -0.02
N ARG A 36 -1.34 -26.16 1.09
CA ARG A 36 -0.69 -24.90 1.47
C ARG A 36 0.73 -25.21 1.98
N SER A 37 1.70 -24.41 1.54
CA SER A 37 3.12 -24.60 1.87
C SER A 37 3.54 -23.95 3.19
N VAL A 38 2.67 -23.14 3.77
CA VAL A 38 2.76 -22.50 5.09
C VAL A 38 1.38 -22.35 5.70
N SER A 39 1.34 -22.33 7.02
CA SER A 39 0.19 -21.99 7.84
C SER A 39 0.13 -20.50 8.14
N PHE A 40 -1.02 -20.03 8.61
CA PHE A 40 -1.20 -18.65 9.05
C PHE A 40 -0.25 -18.30 10.21
N ASP A 41 -0.07 -19.21 11.17
CA ASP A 41 0.77 -18.98 12.35
C ASP A 41 2.25 -18.84 11.96
N GLU A 42 2.77 -19.68 11.06
CA GLU A 42 4.15 -19.55 10.56
C GLU A 42 4.39 -18.20 9.88
N VAL A 43 3.42 -17.72 9.08
CA VAL A 43 3.50 -16.41 8.42
C VAL A 43 3.40 -15.28 9.45
N ALA A 44 2.51 -15.40 10.44
CA ALA A 44 2.34 -14.41 11.49
C ALA A 44 3.59 -14.29 12.39
N ASP A 45 4.24 -15.40 12.71
CA ASP A 45 5.46 -15.41 13.52
C ASP A 45 6.63 -14.76 12.77
N ALA A 46 6.79 -15.05 11.49
CA ALA A 46 7.80 -14.41 10.66
C ALA A 46 7.57 -12.89 10.54
N TYR A 47 6.32 -12.44 10.37
CA TYR A 47 6.02 -11.01 10.41
C TYR A 47 6.23 -10.39 11.79
N TYR A 48 5.99 -11.11 12.89
CA TYR A 48 6.23 -10.61 14.24
C TYR A 48 7.72 -10.29 14.45
N GLU A 49 8.61 -11.18 14.00
CA GLU A 49 10.06 -10.97 14.05
C GLU A 49 10.47 -9.72 13.25
N GLN A 50 9.99 -9.60 12.00
CA GLN A 50 10.24 -8.43 11.17
C GLN A 50 9.74 -7.13 11.81
N VAL A 51 8.53 -7.14 12.37
CA VAL A 51 7.95 -5.97 13.06
C VAL A 51 8.81 -5.59 14.27
N SER A 52 9.31 -6.56 15.04
CA SER A 52 10.23 -6.27 16.15
C SER A 52 11.46 -5.52 15.68
N GLY A 53 12.13 -6.03 14.63
CA GLY A 53 13.32 -5.39 14.07
C GLY A 53 13.06 -3.98 13.55
N LEU A 54 11.95 -3.77 12.83
CA LEU A 54 11.55 -2.46 12.32
C LEU A 54 11.27 -1.46 13.45
N VAL A 55 10.51 -1.88 14.48
CA VAL A 55 10.18 -1.01 15.61
C VAL A 55 11.41 -0.69 16.46
N ASP A 56 12.30 -1.65 16.68
CA ASP A 56 13.56 -1.41 17.40
C ASP A 56 14.51 -0.51 16.59
N GLY A 57 14.43 -0.57 15.25
CA GLY A 57 15.09 0.38 14.34
C GLY A 57 14.52 1.80 14.36
N GLY A 58 13.41 2.05 15.05
CA GLY A 58 12.86 3.39 15.27
C GLY A 58 12.04 3.95 14.11
N VAL A 59 11.36 3.11 13.32
CA VAL A 59 10.44 3.56 12.27
C VAL A 59 9.25 4.34 12.83
N ASP A 60 8.75 5.31 12.07
CA ASP A 60 7.62 6.16 12.48
C ASP A 60 6.25 5.51 12.21
N LEU A 61 6.21 4.61 11.23
CA LEU A 61 5.02 3.86 10.80
C LEU A 61 5.41 2.54 10.16
N LEU A 62 4.44 1.63 10.01
CA LEU A 62 4.62 0.34 9.34
C LEU A 62 3.82 0.33 8.03
N LEU A 63 4.44 -0.13 6.94
CA LEU A 63 3.84 -0.19 5.61
C LEU A 63 3.77 -1.65 5.16
N ILE A 64 2.57 -2.21 5.10
CA ILE A 64 2.32 -3.52 4.47
C ILE A 64 2.06 -3.24 2.99
N GLU A 65 2.96 -3.64 2.10
CA GLU A 65 2.90 -3.24 0.69
C GLU A 65 2.96 -4.42 -0.30
N THR A 66 2.64 -4.12 -1.56
CA THR A 66 2.65 -5.08 -2.67
C THR A 66 1.80 -6.32 -2.36
N ILE A 67 0.65 -6.11 -1.71
CA ILE A 67 -0.20 -7.21 -1.25
C ILE A 67 -0.94 -7.80 -2.45
N PHE A 68 -0.56 -9.02 -2.81
CA PHE A 68 -1.29 -9.83 -3.80
C PHE A 68 -2.14 -10.94 -3.16
N ASP A 69 -1.87 -11.31 -1.89
CA ASP A 69 -2.64 -12.27 -1.09
C ASP A 69 -3.14 -11.62 0.21
N THR A 70 -4.44 -11.39 0.30
CA THR A 70 -5.05 -10.69 1.43
C THR A 70 -4.96 -11.47 2.74
N LEU A 71 -4.92 -12.80 2.71
CA LEU A 71 -4.76 -13.60 3.93
C LEU A 71 -3.35 -13.43 4.50
N ASN A 72 -2.35 -13.27 3.63
CA ASN A 72 -0.99 -12.92 4.02
C ASN A 72 -0.93 -11.53 4.67
N ALA A 73 -1.61 -10.52 4.09
CA ALA A 73 -1.73 -9.20 4.74
C ALA A 73 -2.44 -9.25 6.09
N LYS A 74 -3.47 -10.10 6.26
CA LYS A 74 -4.13 -10.31 7.55
C LYS A 74 -3.19 -10.93 8.60
N ALA A 75 -2.27 -11.80 8.19
CA ALA A 75 -1.23 -12.31 9.07
C ALA A 75 -0.26 -11.20 9.51
N ALA A 76 0.16 -10.32 8.60
CA ALA A 76 0.96 -9.14 8.94
C ALA A 76 0.22 -8.18 9.90
N ILE A 77 -1.05 -7.86 9.63
CA ILE A 77 -1.89 -7.03 10.52
C ILE A 77 -1.99 -7.67 11.92
N PHE A 78 -2.19 -8.99 11.98
CA PHE A 78 -2.25 -9.72 13.24
C PHE A 78 -0.91 -9.64 13.98
N ALA A 79 0.20 -9.89 13.30
CA ALA A 79 1.55 -9.84 13.87
C ALA A 79 1.87 -8.46 14.45
N ILE A 80 1.57 -7.38 13.72
CA ILE A 80 1.73 -5.99 14.18
C ILE A 80 0.94 -5.75 15.47
N LYS A 81 -0.36 -6.08 15.46
CA LYS A 81 -1.22 -5.89 16.64
C LYS A 81 -0.77 -6.73 17.83
N LYS A 82 -0.33 -7.98 17.57
CA LYS A 82 0.21 -8.89 18.57
C LYS A 82 1.49 -8.30 19.18
N TYR A 83 2.43 -7.81 18.37
CA TYR A 83 3.66 -7.16 18.84
C TYR A 83 3.40 -6.02 19.81
N PHE A 84 2.55 -5.05 19.45
CA PHE A 84 2.25 -3.92 20.34
C PHE A 84 1.48 -4.34 21.59
N ARG A 85 0.59 -5.33 21.50
CA ARG A 85 -0.12 -5.86 22.67
C ARG A 85 0.82 -6.58 23.63
N ASP A 86 1.77 -7.35 23.12
CA ASP A 86 2.68 -8.18 23.93
C ASP A 86 3.77 -7.31 24.57
N THR A 87 4.36 -6.37 23.82
CA THR A 87 5.42 -5.48 24.30
C THR A 87 4.92 -4.26 25.09
N LYS A 88 3.61 -3.96 25.03
CA LYS A 88 2.99 -2.75 25.60
C LYS A 88 3.56 -1.43 25.07
N LYS A 89 4.33 -1.45 23.97
CA LYS A 89 4.78 -0.24 23.28
C LYS A 89 3.59 0.49 22.66
N PRO A 90 3.63 1.83 22.53
CA PRO A 90 2.62 2.57 21.78
C PRO A 90 2.51 2.08 20.35
N ALA A 91 1.28 1.85 19.88
CA ALA A 91 1.04 1.36 18.52
C ALA A 91 1.48 2.39 17.46
N LEU A 92 2.21 1.92 16.46
CA LEU A 92 2.53 2.73 15.28
C LEU A 92 1.37 2.72 14.27
N PRO A 93 1.19 3.80 13.49
CA PRO A 93 0.25 3.80 12.38
C PRO A 93 0.60 2.73 11.33
N ILE A 94 -0.41 2.16 10.71
CA ILE A 94 -0.26 1.14 9.65
C ILE A 94 -0.71 1.74 8.33
N MET A 95 0.13 1.70 7.32
CA MET A 95 -0.24 1.91 5.91
C MET A 95 -0.38 0.55 5.24
N ILE A 96 -1.36 0.42 4.33
CA ILE A 96 -1.64 -0.84 3.63
C ILE A 96 -1.73 -0.55 2.14
N SER A 97 -0.94 -1.24 1.32
CA SER A 97 -0.94 -1.07 -0.13
C SER A 97 -1.12 -2.40 -0.86
N GLY A 98 -2.19 -2.47 -1.64
CA GLY A 98 -2.51 -3.62 -2.48
C GLY A 98 -1.83 -3.54 -3.85
N THR A 99 -1.78 -4.68 -4.52
CA THR A 99 -1.38 -4.77 -5.93
C THR A 99 -2.53 -5.38 -6.72
N ILE A 100 -3.01 -4.63 -7.72
CA ILE A 100 -3.93 -5.11 -8.75
C ILE A 100 -3.08 -5.63 -9.91
N THR A 101 -3.25 -6.90 -10.28
CA THR A 101 -2.29 -7.60 -11.14
C THR A 101 -2.50 -7.37 -12.62
N ASP A 102 -3.70 -6.97 -13.04
CA ASP A 102 -4.03 -6.73 -14.43
C ASP A 102 -5.28 -5.83 -14.58
N ALA A 103 -5.69 -5.60 -15.84
CA ALA A 103 -6.85 -4.80 -16.20
C ALA A 103 -8.19 -5.35 -15.69
N SER A 104 -8.25 -6.56 -15.11
CA SER A 104 -9.47 -7.10 -14.51
C SER A 104 -9.84 -6.43 -13.19
N GLY A 105 -8.94 -5.62 -12.61
CA GLY A 105 -9.19 -4.90 -11.37
C GLY A 105 -9.15 -5.79 -10.13
N ARG A 106 -8.45 -6.93 -10.19
CA ARG A 106 -8.35 -7.90 -9.10
C ARG A 106 -6.93 -8.08 -8.58
N THR A 107 -6.82 -8.46 -7.32
CA THR A 107 -5.58 -9.00 -6.75
C THR A 107 -5.29 -10.39 -7.33
N LEU A 108 -4.07 -10.90 -7.16
CA LEU A 108 -3.73 -12.27 -7.57
C LEU A 108 -4.62 -13.32 -6.89
N SER A 109 -5.05 -13.08 -5.65
CA SER A 109 -6.01 -13.93 -4.95
C SER A 109 -7.47 -13.75 -5.41
N GLY A 110 -7.71 -13.00 -6.49
CA GLY A 110 -9.02 -12.82 -7.13
C GLY A 110 -9.96 -11.82 -6.47
N GLN A 111 -9.51 -11.05 -5.46
CA GLN A 111 -10.37 -10.08 -4.79
C GLN A 111 -10.54 -8.82 -5.63
N THR A 112 -11.76 -8.29 -5.67
CA THR A 112 -12.00 -6.91 -6.14
C THR A 112 -11.40 -5.92 -5.15
N LEU A 113 -11.22 -4.67 -5.58
CA LEU A 113 -10.69 -3.60 -4.75
C LEU A 113 -11.55 -3.34 -3.48
N GLU A 114 -12.87 -3.32 -3.63
CA GLU A 114 -13.81 -3.21 -2.51
C GLU A 114 -13.69 -4.37 -1.52
N ALA A 115 -13.59 -5.62 -2.02
CA ALA A 115 -13.42 -6.79 -1.20
C ALA A 115 -12.09 -6.78 -0.44
N PHE A 116 -11.01 -6.34 -1.09
CA PHE A 116 -9.70 -6.13 -0.47
C PHE A 116 -9.80 -5.12 0.67
N TYR A 117 -10.31 -3.91 0.40
CA TYR A 117 -10.43 -2.85 1.40
C TYR A 117 -11.28 -3.30 2.60
N THR A 118 -12.43 -3.92 2.35
CA THR A 118 -13.32 -4.44 3.39
C THR A 118 -12.61 -5.49 4.25
N SER A 119 -11.83 -6.38 3.64
CA SER A 119 -11.10 -7.44 4.33
C SER A 119 -10.02 -6.90 5.29
N ILE A 120 -9.44 -5.74 4.99
CA ILE A 120 -8.35 -5.12 5.78
C ILE A 120 -8.80 -3.94 6.65
N ALA A 121 -10.04 -3.45 6.50
CA ALA A 121 -10.55 -2.28 7.24
C ALA A 121 -10.45 -2.41 8.77
N HIS A 122 -10.55 -3.62 9.29
CA HIS A 122 -10.37 -3.92 10.72
C HIS A 122 -8.96 -3.55 11.26
N ALA A 123 -7.98 -3.32 10.38
CA ALA A 123 -6.67 -2.76 10.74
C ALA A 123 -6.74 -1.30 11.21
N ARG A 124 -7.79 -0.55 10.80
CA ARG A 124 -7.87 0.91 10.95
C ARG A 124 -6.61 1.61 10.42
N PRO A 125 -6.26 1.40 9.14
CA PRO A 125 -5.03 1.93 8.59
C PRO A 125 -5.05 3.46 8.54
N LEU A 126 -3.87 4.07 8.64
CA LEU A 126 -3.65 5.48 8.35
C LEU A 126 -3.99 5.78 6.89
N SER A 127 -3.47 4.96 5.98
CA SER A 127 -3.81 5.01 4.56
C SER A 127 -3.98 3.63 3.96
N VAL A 128 -4.84 3.55 2.95
CA VAL A 128 -4.93 2.41 2.03
C VAL A 128 -4.53 2.86 0.62
N GLY A 129 -3.80 2.04 -0.11
CA GLY A 129 -3.32 2.41 -1.43
C GLY A 129 -3.11 1.27 -2.39
N LEU A 130 -2.58 1.63 -3.55
CA LEU A 130 -2.11 0.70 -4.57
C LEU A 130 -0.67 1.01 -4.96
N ASN A 131 0.09 -0.04 -5.24
CA ASN A 131 1.45 0.06 -5.77
C ASN A 131 1.82 -1.13 -6.65
N CYS A 132 2.87 -0.93 -7.44
CA CYS A 132 3.43 -1.94 -8.35
C CYS A 132 2.41 -2.43 -9.40
N ALA A 133 2.83 -3.43 -10.19
CA ALA A 133 2.14 -4.08 -11.32
C ALA A 133 1.70 -3.18 -12.49
N LEU A 134 1.11 -2.03 -12.20
CA LEU A 134 0.55 -1.09 -13.15
C LEU A 134 1.39 0.20 -13.21
N GLY A 135 1.43 0.80 -14.40
CA GLY A 135 1.82 2.19 -14.57
C GLY A 135 0.73 3.13 -14.07
N ALA A 136 1.00 4.44 -14.10
CA ALA A 136 0.02 5.42 -13.65
C ALA A 136 -1.24 5.43 -14.54
N ALA A 137 -1.10 5.32 -15.87
CA ALA A 137 -2.25 5.31 -16.77
C ALA A 137 -3.26 4.19 -16.42
N GLU A 138 -2.78 2.97 -16.19
CA GLU A 138 -3.62 1.81 -15.87
C GLU A 138 -4.14 1.83 -14.43
N MET A 139 -3.38 2.40 -13.48
CA MET A 139 -3.75 2.46 -12.07
C MET A 139 -4.84 3.51 -11.78
N ARG A 140 -4.96 4.55 -12.62
CA ARG A 140 -5.90 5.67 -12.44
C ARG A 140 -7.35 5.25 -12.09
N PRO A 141 -8.04 4.38 -12.85
CA PRO A 141 -9.42 3.99 -12.53
C PRO A 141 -9.55 3.35 -11.14
N HIS A 142 -8.58 2.55 -10.74
CA HIS A 142 -8.58 1.87 -9.45
C HIS A 142 -8.35 2.84 -8.28
N ILE A 143 -7.49 3.84 -8.45
CA ILE A 143 -7.30 4.89 -7.44
C ILE A 143 -8.53 5.79 -7.33
N ALA A 144 -9.19 6.09 -8.45
CA ALA A 144 -10.46 6.83 -8.42
C ALA A 144 -11.56 6.03 -7.68
N GLU A 145 -11.66 4.72 -7.89
CA GLU A 145 -12.57 3.84 -7.14
C GLU A 145 -12.21 3.79 -5.65
N LEU A 146 -10.94 3.54 -5.31
CA LEU A 146 -10.47 3.50 -3.92
C LEU A 146 -10.76 4.78 -3.17
N SER A 147 -10.63 5.94 -3.83
CA SER A 147 -10.90 7.25 -3.25
C SER A 147 -12.36 7.44 -2.82
N LYS A 148 -13.30 6.68 -3.39
CA LYS A 148 -14.71 6.69 -3.00
C LYS A 148 -15.00 5.69 -1.87
N LEU A 149 -14.28 4.57 -1.84
CA LEU A 149 -14.47 3.50 -0.87
C LEU A 149 -13.78 3.78 0.48
N ALA A 150 -12.58 4.37 0.45
CA ALA A 150 -11.72 4.47 1.62
C ALA A 150 -12.22 5.52 2.63
N ALA A 151 -12.42 5.10 3.87
CA ALA A 151 -12.71 6.00 5.00
C ALA A 151 -11.44 6.64 5.59
N CYS A 152 -10.27 6.11 5.24
CA CYS A 152 -8.95 6.62 5.61
C CYS A 152 -8.30 7.37 4.44
N TYR A 153 -7.06 7.83 4.64
CA TYR A 153 -6.29 8.47 3.57
C TYR A 153 -5.99 7.49 2.44
N THR A 154 -5.82 7.99 1.23
CA THR A 154 -5.43 7.17 0.07
C THR A 154 -3.98 7.39 -0.31
N SER A 155 -3.28 6.30 -0.65
CA SER A 155 -1.90 6.35 -1.15
C SER A 155 -1.77 5.71 -2.53
N ALA A 156 -0.89 6.22 -3.38
CA ALA A 156 -0.63 5.61 -4.69
C ALA A 156 0.83 5.81 -5.11
N TYR A 157 1.50 4.72 -5.49
CA TYR A 157 2.88 4.79 -5.98
C TYR A 157 3.06 3.76 -7.12
N PRO A 158 2.70 4.14 -8.36
CA PRO A 158 2.75 3.25 -9.52
C PRO A 158 4.20 2.99 -9.97
N ASN A 159 4.35 2.05 -10.88
CA ASN A 159 5.60 1.92 -11.64
C ASN A 159 5.76 3.09 -12.62
N ALA A 160 6.99 3.31 -13.11
CA ALA A 160 7.28 4.20 -14.23
C ALA A 160 6.81 3.56 -15.55
N GLY A 161 5.49 3.52 -15.75
CA GLY A 161 4.85 2.79 -16.84
C GLY A 161 4.89 1.26 -16.67
N LEU A 162 4.48 0.55 -17.72
CA LEU A 162 4.63 -0.91 -17.81
C LEU A 162 6.02 -1.24 -18.37
N PRO A 163 6.67 -2.32 -17.89
CA PRO A 163 7.97 -2.71 -18.43
C PRO A 163 7.83 -3.21 -19.87
N ASN A 164 8.79 -2.86 -20.72
CA ASN A 164 8.88 -3.39 -22.08
C ASN A 164 9.24 -4.89 -22.09
N SER A 165 9.36 -5.51 -23.26
CA SER A 165 9.69 -6.95 -23.39
C SER A 165 11.04 -7.35 -22.79
N MET A 166 11.93 -6.38 -22.54
CA MET A 166 13.22 -6.57 -21.89
C MET A 166 13.19 -6.29 -20.38
N GLY A 167 12.02 -5.97 -19.82
CA GLY A 167 11.85 -5.63 -18.40
C GLY A 167 12.24 -4.19 -18.05
N VAL A 168 12.45 -3.32 -19.04
CA VAL A 168 12.88 -1.93 -18.84
C VAL A 168 11.67 -1.01 -18.75
N TYR A 169 11.70 -0.10 -17.77
CA TYR A 169 10.73 0.97 -17.62
C TYR A 169 11.22 2.21 -18.38
N GLU A 170 10.42 2.68 -19.33
CA GLU A 170 10.81 3.76 -20.26
C GLU A 170 10.02 5.06 -20.02
N GLU A 171 9.06 5.07 -19.10
CA GLU A 171 8.30 6.28 -18.76
C GLU A 171 9.22 7.30 -18.09
N GLU A 172 9.21 8.53 -18.60
CA GLU A 172 10.09 9.60 -18.13
C GLU A 172 9.52 10.30 -16.87
N PRO A 173 10.36 10.94 -16.04
CA PRO A 173 9.94 11.63 -14.82
C PRO A 173 8.75 12.59 -14.99
N GLU A 174 8.71 13.37 -16.07
CA GLU A 174 7.64 14.30 -16.39
C GLU A 174 6.31 13.59 -16.69
N GLU A 175 6.36 12.42 -17.34
CA GLU A 175 5.19 11.65 -17.71
C GLU A 175 4.52 11.06 -16.47
N THR A 176 5.28 10.36 -15.62
CA THR A 176 4.76 9.86 -14.34
C THR A 176 4.20 10.99 -13.48
N ALA A 177 4.93 12.11 -13.39
CA ALA A 177 4.49 13.26 -12.60
C ALA A 177 3.20 13.89 -13.13
N HIS A 178 3.01 13.93 -14.46
CA HIS A 178 1.79 14.45 -15.07
C HIS A 178 0.57 13.63 -14.69
N PHE A 179 0.65 12.29 -14.73
CA PHE A 179 -0.46 11.44 -14.29
C PHE A 179 -0.81 11.63 -12.81
N LEU A 180 0.21 11.71 -11.94
CA LEU A 180 -0.01 11.92 -10.50
C LEU A 180 -0.54 13.34 -10.20
N GLU A 181 -0.18 14.34 -11.00
CA GLU A 181 -0.76 15.69 -10.94
C GLU A 181 -2.27 15.66 -11.17
N GLU A 182 -2.74 14.89 -12.17
CA GLU A 182 -4.17 14.73 -12.43
C GLU A 182 -4.89 14.09 -11.24
N TRP A 183 -4.32 13.07 -10.62
CA TRP A 183 -4.94 12.42 -9.47
C TRP A 183 -5.04 13.34 -8.25
N ALA A 184 -4.01 14.15 -8.03
CA ALA A 184 -4.01 15.16 -6.97
C ALA A 184 -5.06 16.23 -7.23
N ARG A 185 -5.16 16.72 -8.47
CA ARG A 185 -6.17 17.71 -8.91
C ARG A 185 -7.60 17.22 -8.75
N GLU A 186 -7.85 15.96 -9.06
CA GLU A 186 -9.15 15.30 -8.90
C GLU A 186 -9.47 14.95 -7.43
N GLY A 187 -8.50 15.13 -6.52
CA GLY A 187 -8.68 14.83 -5.10
C GLY A 187 -8.76 13.34 -4.80
N TYR A 188 -8.06 12.49 -5.56
CA TYR A 188 -8.09 11.03 -5.34
C TYR A 188 -7.07 10.54 -4.31
N VAL A 189 -6.00 11.31 -4.05
CA VAL A 189 -4.82 10.87 -3.29
C VAL A 189 -4.46 11.80 -2.13
N ASN A 190 -3.82 11.23 -1.10
CA ASN A 190 -3.22 11.96 0.01
C ASN A 190 -1.70 11.79 0.07
N ILE A 191 -1.20 10.62 -0.34
CA ILE A 191 0.22 10.27 -0.35
C ILE A 191 0.54 9.71 -1.74
N VAL A 192 1.58 10.23 -2.38
CA VAL A 192 2.04 9.73 -3.68
C VAL A 192 3.53 9.41 -3.66
N GLY A 193 3.95 8.50 -4.53
CA GLY A 193 5.35 8.13 -4.70
C GLY A 193 5.57 7.34 -5.99
N GLY A 194 6.62 6.53 -6.00
CA GLY A 194 6.97 5.66 -7.11
C GLY A 194 7.36 4.26 -6.65
N CYS A 195 7.15 3.26 -7.50
CA CYS A 195 7.56 1.87 -7.30
C CYS A 195 8.64 1.48 -8.32
N CYS A 196 8.48 0.35 -9.03
CA CYS A 196 9.50 -0.12 -9.97
C CYS A 196 9.71 0.86 -11.14
N GLY A 197 10.97 1.03 -11.56
CA GLY A 197 11.36 1.96 -12.63
C GLY A 197 11.52 3.41 -12.19
N THR A 198 10.91 3.83 -11.07
CA THR A 198 11.00 5.22 -10.61
C THR A 198 12.37 5.54 -10.01
N THR A 199 12.79 6.79 -10.18
CA THR A 199 14.10 7.31 -9.74
C THR A 199 13.93 8.52 -8.83
N PRO A 200 14.99 9.02 -8.15
CA PRO A 200 14.91 10.28 -7.42
C PRO A 200 14.44 11.47 -8.27
N GLU A 201 14.70 11.42 -9.59
CA GLU A 201 14.21 12.43 -10.52
C GLU A 201 12.69 12.37 -10.69
N HIS A 202 12.12 11.16 -10.83
CA HIS A 202 10.66 10.96 -10.81
C HIS A 202 10.06 11.54 -9.53
N ILE A 203 10.63 11.21 -8.37
CA ILE A 203 10.13 11.70 -7.07
C ILE A 203 10.19 13.24 -7.00
N ARG A 204 11.24 13.87 -7.53
CA ARG A 204 11.35 15.33 -7.61
C ARG A 204 10.23 15.93 -8.46
N HIS A 205 10.02 15.42 -9.68
CA HIS A 205 8.98 15.91 -10.58
C HIS A 205 7.59 15.69 -9.99
N ILE A 206 7.30 14.50 -9.43
CA ILE A 206 6.05 14.22 -8.73
C ILE A 206 5.81 15.25 -7.63
N ALA A 207 6.77 15.46 -6.73
CA ALA A 207 6.64 16.40 -5.62
C ALA A 207 6.40 17.85 -6.09
N GLU A 208 7.08 18.29 -7.16
CA GLU A 208 6.92 19.63 -7.73
C GLU A 208 5.53 19.87 -8.34
N GLN A 209 4.93 18.85 -8.96
CA GLN A 209 3.61 18.97 -9.56
C GLN A 209 2.49 18.87 -8.52
N VAL A 210 2.55 17.89 -7.62
CA VAL A 210 1.43 17.63 -6.68
C VAL A 210 1.32 18.65 -5.55
N LYS A 211 2.40 19.35 -5.18
CA LYS A 211 2.40 20.36 -4.09
C LYS A 211 1.43 21.55 -4.33
N LYS A 212 0.93 21.70 -5.55
CA LYS A 212 -0.01 22.76 -5.93
C LYS A 212 -1.46 22.45 -5.52
N TYR A 213 -1.75 21.21 -5.13
CA TYR A 213 -3.10 20.72 -4.89
C TYR A 213 -3.29 20.36 -3.42
N GLU A 214 -4.53 20.55 -2.95
CA GLU A 214 -4.93 20.12 -1.62
C GLU A 214 -5.09 18.59 -1.58
N PRO A 215 -4.67 17.91 -0.50
CA PRO A 215 -4.90 16.48 -0.34
C PRO A 215 -6.39 16.13 -0.36
N ARG A 216 -6.71 14.89 -0.78
CA ARG A 216 -8.07 14.34 -0.71
C ARG A 216 -8.69 14.56 0.67
N LYS A 217 -9.92 15.07 0.71
CA LYS A 217 -10.71 15.18 1.95
C LYS A 217 -11.26 13.81 2.34
N LEU A 218 -11.16 13.46 3.62
CA LEU A 218 -11.78 12.25 4.14
C LEU A 218 -13.31 12.37 4.05
N PRO A 219 -14.02 11.26 3.78
CA PRO A 219 -15.48 11.26 3.80
C PRO A 219 -15.97 11.62 5.20
N VAL A 220 -16.96 12.51 5.27
CA VAL A 220 -17.67 12.80 6.52
C VAL A 220 -18.61 11.62 6.76
N PRO A 221 -18.56 10.94 7.92
CA PRO A 221 -19.55 9.91 8.25
C PRO A 221 -20.94 10.53 8.14
N GLU A 222 -21.85 9.91 7.40
CA GLU A 222 -23.26 10.33 7.43
C GLU A 222 -23.76 10.19 8.88
N GLU A 223 -24.26 11.28 9.46
CA GLU A 223 -25.03 11.20 10.70
C GLU A 223 -26.27 10.36 10.38
N VAL A 224 -26.31 9.16 10.93
CA VAL A 224 -27.51 8.32 10.88
C VAL A 224 -28.55 9.01 11.76
N ALA A 225 -29.54 9.63 11.13
CA ALA A 225 -30.71 10.22 11.79
C ALA A 225 -31.65 9.16 12.37
#